data_AF-A0A7X6JZ23-F1
#
_entry.id   AF-A0A7X6JZ23-F1
#
_cell.length_a   1.000
_cell.length_b   1.000
_cell.length_c   1.000
_cell.angle_alpha   90.00
_cell.angle_beta   90.00
_cell.angle_gamma   90.00
#
_symmetry.space_group_name_H-M   'P 1'
#
loop_
_entity.id
_entity.type
_entity.pdbx_description
1 polymer ?
#
loop_
_entity_poly.entity_id
_entity_poly.type
_entity_poly.pdbx_seq_one_letter_code
_entity_poly.pdbx_strand_id
1 'polypeptide(L)'
;MNDRTGQTRSRAALALAACCVAGSAAALPPPAPCVWNEGAGRLEPVVDGVYAPGLQEVFPAAAGDGFVTWVLYGGTGDGYGPERFVLQHCPTGQDLLIVLPEGDVTRLEAAYDEMIRGEAPYTMRQIGEAMAQLGAGVRRVQNEFGSCGCDVIWGNG
;
A
#
# COMPACT_ATOMS: atom_id res chain seq x y z
N MET A 1 -39.56 36.97 70.35
CA MET A 1 -39.96 35.57 70.08
C MET A 1 -39.60 35.28 68.63
N ASN A 2 -38.75 34.36 68.21
CA ASN A 2 -37.69 33.47 68.74
C ASN A 2 -36.72 33.36 67.54
N ASP A 3 -35.42 33.61 67.66
CA ASP A 3 -34.35 32.72 68.13
C ASP A 3 -34.05 31.49 67.24
N ARG A 4 -32.73 31.28 67.07
CA ARG A 4 -31.94 30.11 66.60
C ARG A 4 -31.55 30.00 65.13
N THR A 5 -30.27 30.16 64.74
CA THR A 5 -29.04 29.34 64.97
C THR A 5 -29.08 27.91 64.44
N GLY A 6 -27.99 27.56 63.71
CA GLY A 6 -27.61 26.22 63.29
C GLY A 6 -28.05 25.90 61.85
N GLN A 7 -27.29 25.23 61.00
CA GLN A 7 -26.21 24.29 61.29
C GLN A 7 -25.45 23.97 60.00
N THR A 8 -24.13 24.14 60.06
CA THR A 8 -23.09 23.57 59.19
C THR A 8 -23.28 22.07 59.01
N ARG A 9 -23.43 21.56 57.77
CA ARG A 9 -23.06 20.18 57.36
C ARG A 9 -22.62 20.21 55.90
N SER A 10 -21.31 20.24 55.68
CA SER A 10 -20.44 19.07 55.54
C SER A 10 -20.42 18.55 54.12
N ARG A 11 -19.33 18.96 53.47
CA ARG A 11 -18.77 18.44 52.23
C ARG A 11 -18.71 16.91 52.28
N ALA A 12 -19.24 16.26 51.25
CA ALA A 12 -18.83 14.92 50.87
C ALA A 12 -18.89 14.84 49.34
N ALA A 13 -17.94 15.52 48.69
CA ALA A 13 -17.60 15.20 47.31
C ALA A 13 -16.90 13.85 47.36
N LEU A 14 -17.65 12.78 47.08
CA LEU A 14 -17.09 11.45 46.87
C LEU A 14 -16.25 11.52 45.58
N ALA A 15 -14.95 11.73 45.73
CA ALA A 15 -14.00 11.55 44.66
C ALA A 15 -13.95 10.06 44.34
N LEU A 16 -14.71 9.63 43.33
CA LEU A 16 -14.48 8.32 42.69
C LEU A 16 -13.11 8.41 42.01
N ALA A 17 -12.09 7.92 42.70
CA ALA A 17 -10.80 7.64 42.12
C ALA A 17 -10.99 6.45 41.16
N ALA A 18 -11.21 6.75 39.89
CA ALA A 18 -11.11 5.77 38.82
C ALA A 18 -9.66 5.28 38.80
N CYS A 19 -9.41 4.08 39.36
CA CYS A 19 -8.17 3.36 39.14
C CYS A 19 -8.07 3.06 37.65
N CYS A 20 -7.41 3.95 36.91
CA CYS A 20 -6.91 3.67 35.58
C CYS A 20 -5.87 2.56 35.73
N VAL A 21 -6.31 1.31 35.59
CA VAL A 21 -5.40 0.19 35.39
C VAL A 21 -4.80 0.43 34.01
N ALA A 22 -3.63 1.09 33.98
CA ALA A 22 -2.86 1.31 32.77
C ALA A 22 -2.33 -0.05 32.31
N GLY A 23 -3.17 -0.79 31.58
CA GLY A 23 -2.72 -1.94 30.82
C GLY A 23 -1.68 -1.46 29.83
N SER A 24 -0.46 -1.99 29.92
CA SER A 24 0.54 -1.78 28.88
C SER A 24 -0.02 -2.37 27.59
N ALA A 25 -0.43 -1.51 26.65
CA ALA A 25 -0.73 -1.95 25.30
C ALA A 25 0.57 -2.49 24.71
N ALA A 26 0.65 -3.81 24.54
CA ALA A 26 1.74 -4.41 23.79
C ALA A 26 1.68 -3.87 22.36
N ALA A 27 2.78 -3.28 21.88
CA ALA A 27 2.88 -2.85 20.49
C ALA A 27 2.78 -4.08 19.58
N LEU A 28 1.90 -4.03 18.58
CA LEU A 28 1.83 -5.06 17.55
C LEU A 28 3.14 -5.06 16.75
N PRO A 29 3.70 -6.22 16.38
CA PRO A 29 4.87 -6.27 15.52
C PRO A 29 4.57 -5.62 14.16
N PRO A 30 5.55 -4.95 13.53
CA PRO A 30 5.35 -4.34 12.23
C PRO A 30 5.00 -5.41 11.18
N PRO A 31 4.18 -5.07 10.18
CA PRO A 31 3.84 -6.01 9.11
C PRO A 31 5.08 -6.41 8.31
N ALA A 32 5.00 -7.60 7.72
CA ALA A 32 6.03 -8.13 6.84
C ALA A 32 6.20 -7.25 5.59
N PRO A 33 7.44 -6.99 5.14
CA PRO A 33 7.68 -6.32 3.86
C PRO A 33 7.14 -7.15 2.68
N CYS A 34 6.80 -6.46 1.60
CA CYS A 34 6.38 -7.07 0.34
C CYS A 34 7.58 -7.24 -0.58
N VAL A 35 7.73 -8.42 -1.17
CA VAL A 35 8.82 -8.71 -2.09
C VAL A 35 8.31 -9.30 -3.39
N TRP A 36 9.02 -9.00 -4.47
CA TRP A 36 8.92 -9.69 -5.73
C TRP A 36 9.84 -10.92 -5.73
N ASN A 37 9.25 -12.09 -5.97
CA ASN A 37 9.98 -13.34 -6.15
C ASN A 37 10.18 -13.58 -7.65
N GLU A 38 11.40 -13.34 -8.15
CA GLU A 38 11.70 -13.49 -9.58
C GLU A 38 11.48 -14.92 -10.09
N GLY A 39 11.81 -15.94 -9.29
CA GLY A 39 11.66 -17.34 -9.67
C GLY A 39 10.19 -17.78 -9.79
N ALA A 40 9.32 -17.17 -8.97
CA ALA A 40 7.88 -17.43 -9.01
C ALA A 40 7.12 -16.44 -9.92
N GLY A 41 7.72 -15.33 -10.31
CA GLY A 41 7.10 -14.30 -11.15
C GLY A 41 5.91 -13.60 -10.49
N ARG A 42 5.95 -13.42 -9.15
CA ARG A 42 4.84 -12.87 -8.37
C ARG A 42 5.30 -12.17 -7.10
N LEU A 43 4.42 -11.34 -6.54
CA LEU A 43 4.55 -10.76 -5.21
C LEU A 43 4.26 -11.79 -4.11
N GLU A 44 5.04 -11.72 -3.04
CA GLU A 44 4.93 -12.55 -1.84
C GLU A 44 5.21 -11.71 -0.57
N PRO A 45 4.48 -11.94 0.55
CA PRO A 45 4.84 -11.35 1.84
C PRO A 45 6.07 -12.05 2.43
N VAL A 46 6.97 -11.28 3.07
CA VAL A 46 8.12 -11.85 3.78
C VAL A 46 7.70 -12.44 5.13
N VAL A 47 7.49 -13.75 5.19
CA VAL A 47 7.17 -14.44 6.45
C VAL A 47 8.47 -14.70 7.24
N ASP A 48 8.46 -14.41 8.54
CA ASP A 48 9.55 -14.66 9.50
C ASP A 48 10.90 -13.97 9.18
N GLY A 49 10.89 -12.89 8.39
CA GLY A 49 12.08 -12.07 8.11
C GLY A 49 13.14 -12.75 7.24
N VAL A 50 12.80 -13.86 6.58
CA VAL A 50 13.73 -14.60 5.72
C VAL A 50 13.74 -13.98 4.33
N TYR A 51 14.83 -13.28 3.99
CA TYR A 51 15.10 -12.83 2.63
C TYR A 51 15.91 -13.90 1.89
N ALA A 52 15.27 -14.62 0.96
CA ALA A 52 15.98 -15.50 0.04
C ALA A 52 16.74 -14.68 -1.04
N PRO A 53 17.84 -15.21 -1.61
CA PRO A 53 18.46 -14.62 -2.79
C PRO A 53 17.47 -14.53 -3.96
N GLY A 54 17.43 -13.40 -4.67
CA GLY A 54 16.51 -13.17 -5.79
C GLY A 54 15.14 -12.59 -5.39
N LEU A 55 15.00 -12.16 -4.13
CA LEU A 55 13.86 -11.34 -3.69
C LEU A 55 14.21 -9.86 -3.86
N GLN A 56 13.32 -9.12 -4.53
CA GLN A 56 13.42 -7.67 -4.69
C GLN A 56 12.34 -7.00 -3.85
N GLU A 57 12.72 -6.06 -2.98
CA GLU A 57 11.74 -5.27 -2.24
C GLU A 57 10.88 -4.45 -3.21
N VAL A 58 9.58 -4.44 -2.97
CA VAL A 58 8.64 -3.60 -3.68
C VAL A 58 7.85 -2.76 -2.68
N PHE A 59 7.38 -1.60 -3.14
CA PHE A 59 6.58 -0.68 -2.33
C PHE A 59 5.21 -0.46 -2.96
N PRO A 60 4.26 -1.40 -2.78
CA PRO A 60 2.89 -1.23 -3.25
C PRO A 60 2.18 -0.03 -2.61
N ALA A 61 1.46 0.72 -3.44
CA ALA A 61 0.69 1.91 -3.06
C ALA A 61 -0.76 1.82 -3.56
N ALA A 62 -1.71 2.30 -2.75
CA ALA A 62 -3.11 2.38 -3.15
C ALA A 62 -3.29 3.45 -4.24
N ALA A 63 -4.04 3.11 -5.29
CA ALA A 63 -4.42 4.01 -6.37
C ALA A 63 -5.93 4.37 -6.34
N GLY A 64 -6.67 3.93 -5.32
CA GLY A 64 -8.12 4.15 -5.18
C GLY A 64 -8.95 3.03 -5.80
N ASP A 65 -10.23 2.93 -5.43
CA ASP A 65 -11.22 2.00 -6.02
C ASP A 65 -10.76 0.53 -6.13
N GLY A 66 -10.00 0.05 -5.14
CA GLY A 66 -9.47 -1.33 -5.12
C GLY A 66 -8.26 -1.54 -6.04
N PHE A 67 -7.67 -0.48 -6.58
CA PHE A 67 -6.43 -0.53 -7.35
C PHE A 67 -5.19 -0.35 -6.48
N VAL A 68 -4.14 -1.07 -6.86
CA VAL A 68 -2.80 -1.01 -6.26
C VAL A 68 -1.75 -0.90 -7.36
N THR A 69 -0.78 -0.02 -7.18
CA THR A 69 0.35 0.15 -8.09
C THR A 69 1.68 -0.12 -7.40
N TRP A 70 2.63 -0.70 -8.11
CA TRP A 70 4.02 -0.85 -7.69
C TRP A 70 4.96 -0.90 -8.89
N VAL A 71 6.26 -0.72 -8.61
CA VAL A 71 7.32 -0.62 -9.59
C VAL A 71 8.41 -1.63 -9.29
N LEU A 72 8.90 -2.30 -10.33
CA LEU A 72 10.20 -2.98 -10.31
C LEU A 72 11.18 -2.11 -11.08
N TYR A 73 12.05 -1.44 -10.32
CA TYR A 73 13.20 -0.76 -10.89
C TYR A 73 14.15 -1.80 -11.47
N GLY A 74 14.65 -1.56 -12.68
CA GLY A 74 15.79 -2.32 -13.20
C GLY A 74 16.94 -2.24 -12.19
N GLY A 75 17.41 -3.39 -11.70
CA GLY A 75 18.31 -3.46 -10.55
C GLY A 75 19.62 -2.69 -10.71
N THR A 76 20.21 -2.25 -9.60
CA THR A 76 21.51 -1.55 -9.54
C THR A 76 22.66 -2.52 -9.81
N GLY A 77 23.00 -2.74 -11.08
CA GLY A 77 24.12 -3.61 -11.49
C GLY A 77 24.21 -3.81 -13.00
N ASP A 78 25.19 -4.62 -13.43
CA ASP A 78 25.76 -4.72 -14.79
C ASP A 78 24.83 -5.25 -15.91
N GLY A 79 23.51 -5.17 -15.73
CA GLY A 79 22.52 -5.53 -16.73
C GLY A 79 21.13 -5.07 -16.30
N TYR A 80 20.80 -3.80 -16.56
CA TYR A 80 19.49 -3.25 -16.26
C TYR A 80 18.44 -3.89 -17.17
N GLY A 81 17.55 -4.69 -16.58
CA GLY A 81 16.27 -5.00 -17.22
C GLY A 81 15.40 -3.74 -17.32
N PRO A 82 14.43 -3.70 -18.25
CA PRO A 82 13.52 -2.58 -18.37
C PRO A 82 12.72 -2.40 -17.07
N GLU A 83 12.45 -1.15 -16.71
CA GLU A 83 11.57 -0.81 -15.59
C GLU A 83 10.15 -1.30 -15.87
N ARG A 84 9.49 -1.80 -14.82
CA ARG A 84 8.16 -2.41 -14.94
C ARG A 84 7.21 -1.78 -13.94
N PHE A 85 6.11 -1.24 -14.44
CA PHE A 85 4.99 -0.85 -13.60
C PHE A 85 3.93 -1.93 -13.64
N VAL A 86 3.33 -2.17 -12.49
CA VAL A 86 2.19 -3.07 -12.37
C VAL A 86 1.05 -2.33 -11.69
N LEU A 87 -0.11 -2.35 -12.34
CA LEU A 87 -1.38 -1.91 -11.78
C LEU A 87 -2.28 -3.13 -11.60
N GLN A 88 -2.71 -3.39 -10.37
CA GLN A 88 -3.58 -4.50 -10.02
C GLN A 88 -4.93 -3.95 -9.55
N HIS A 89 -6.03 -4.59 -9.92
CA HIS A 89 -7.35 -4.37 -9.34
C HIS A 89 -7.71 -5.58 -8.46
N CYS A 90 -7.52 -5.42 -7.15
CA CYS A 90 -7.61 -6.50 -6.18
C CYS A 90 -9.00 -7.19 -6.18
N PRO A 91 -10.15 -6.48 -6.26
CA PRO A 91 -11.46 -7.12 -6.23
C PRO A 91 -11.73 -8.08 -7.40
N THR A 92 -11.13 -7.83 -8.58
CA THR A 92 -11.36 -8.67 -9.77
C THR A 92 -10.16 -9.52 -10.15
N GLY A 93 -9.02 -9.33 -9.48
CA GLY A 93 -7.76 -9.97 -9.83
C GLY A 93 -7.23 -9.55 -11.21
N GLN A 94 -7.59 -8.37 -11.70
CA GLN A 94 -7.09 -7.89 -13.00
C GLN A 94 -5.72 -7.24 -12.82
N ASP A 95 -4.80 -7.55 -13.72
CA ASP A 95 -3.45 -7.01 -13.69
C ASP A 95 -3.11 -6.34 -15.03
N LEU A 96 -2.38 -5.24 -14.96
CA LEU A 96 -1.77 -4.55 -16.09
C LEU A 96 -0.28 -4.39 -15.83
N LEU A 97 0.53 -5.05 -16.64
CA LEU A 97 1.98 -4.87 -16.70
C LEU A 97 2.32 -3.86 -17.79
N ILE A 98 3.14 -2.88 -17.44
CA ILE A 98 3.73 -1.89 -18.34
C ILE A 98 5.24 -2.01 -18.24
N VAL A 99 5.92 -2.22 -19.36
CA VAL A 99 7.38 -2.34 -19.46
C VAL A 99 7.90 -1.12 -20.20
N LEU A 100 8.71 -0.33 -19.53
CA LEU A 100 9.25 0.91 -20.07
C LEU A 100 10.50 0.62 -20.90
N PRO A 101 10.60 1.14 -22.13
CA PRO A 101 11.82 1.04 -22.92
C PRO A 101 12.95 1.85 -22.29
N GLU A 102 14.18 1.49 -22.63
CA GLU A 102 15.36 2.26 -22.24
C GLU A 102 15.32 3.67 -22.85
N GLY A 103 15.71 4.67 -22.05
CA GLY A 103 15.98 6.04 -22.53
C GLY A 103 14.83 7.06 -22.44
N ASP A 104 13.59 6.64 -22.19
CA ASP A 104 12.42 7.55 -22.17
C ASP A 104 11.52 7.38 -20.92
N VAL A 105 12.11 6.82 -19.86
CA VAL A 105 11.44 6.39 -18.62
C VAL A 105 10.69 7.54 -17.96
N THR A 106 11.32 8.71 -17.75
CA THR A 106 10.72 9.83 -17.02
C THR A 106 9.43 10.35 -17.66
N ARG A 107 9.38 10.41 -19.00
CA ARG A 107 8.18 10.85 -19.72
C ARG A 107 7.04 9.85 -19.56
N LEU A 108 7.35 8.56 -19.65
CA LEU A 108 6.39 7.48 -19.51
C LEU A 108 5.89 7.33 -18.07
N GLU A 109 6.77 7.52 -17.09
CA GLU A 109 6.46 7.58 -15.67
C GLU A 109 5.47 8.71 -15.36
N ALA A 110 5.76 9.93 -15.81
CA ALA A 110 4.86 11.06 -15.62
C ALA A 110 3.49 10.83 -16.26
N ALA A 111 3.44 10.24 -17.46
CA ALA A 111 2.18 9.92 -18.13
C ALA A 111 1.38 8.83 -17.40
N TYR A 112 2.05 7.78 -16.90
CA TYR A 112 1.42 6.75 -16.10
C TYR A 112 0.83 7.34 -14.81
N ASP A 113 1.63 8.11 -14.07
CA ASP A 113 1.24 8.74 -12.81
C ASP A 113 0.04 9.69 -12.96
N GLU A 114 0.01 10.50 -14.02
CA GLU A 114 -1.14 11.35 -14.33
C GLU A 114 -2.41 10.50 -14.57
N MET A 115 -2.31 9.35 -15.22
CA MET A 115 -3.48 8.51 -15.47
C MET A 115 -3.97 7.75 -14.22
N ILE A 116 -3.09 7.42 -13.28
CA ILE A 116 -3.46 6.69 -12.06
C ILE A 116 -3.80 7.61 -10.87
N ARG A 117 -3.27 8.84 -10.84
CA ARG A 117 -3.44 9.79 -9.70
C ARG A 117 -4.00 11.15 -10.10
N GLY A 118 -4.10 11.45 -11.40
CA GLY A 118 -4.65 12.71 -11.89
C GLY A 118 -6.17 12.81 -11.72
N GLU A 119 -6.72 13.95 -12.10
CA GLU A 119 -8.15 14.25 -11.91
C GLU A 119 -9.06 13.49 -12.88
N ALA A 120 -8.54 13.17 -14.07
CA ALA A 120 -9.32 12.50 -15.10
C ALA A 120 -9.41 10.99 -14.82
N PRO A 121 -10.62 10.39 -14.83
CA PRO A 121 -10.75 8.97 -14.60
C PRO A 121 -10.27 8.16 -15.82
N TYR A 122 -9.36 7.22 -15.59
CA TYR A 122 -8.92 6.26 -16.59
C TYR A 122 -9.25 4.83 -16.16
N THR A 123 -9.80 4.04 -17.08
CA THR A 123 -9.90 2.58 -16.90
C THR A 123 -8.55 1.93 -17.14
N MET A 124 -8.28 0.79 -16.50
CA MET A 124 -7.07 -0.01 -16.75
C MET A 124 -6.82 -0.29 -18.24
N ARG A 125 -7.89 -0.49 -19.02
CA ARG A 125 -7.80 -0.64 -20.48
C ARG A 125 -7.26 0.63 -21.15
N GLN A 126 -7.80 1.79 -20.82
CA GLN A 126 -7.35 3.07 -21.38
C GLN A 126 -5.91 3.40 -20.99
N ILE A 127 -5.51 3.09 -19.75
CA ILE A 127 -4.13 3.25 -19.28
C ILE A 127 -3.20 2.41 -20.15
N GLY A 128 -3.52 1.12 -20.34
CA GLY A 128 -2.72 0.24 -21.19
C GLY A 128 -2.64 0.70 -22.65
N GLU A 129 -3.75 1.14 -23.24
CA GLU A 129 -3.79 1.67 -24.61
C GLU A 129 -2.94 2.94 -24.75
N ALA A 130 -3.04 3.88 -23.81
CA ALA A 130 -2.27 5.12 -23.81
C ALA A 130 -0.77 4.84 -23.64
N MET A 131 -0.38 3.98 -22.69
CA MET A 131 1.02 3.62 -22.49
C MET A 131 1.63 2.92 -23.71
N ALA A 132 0.87 2.04 -24.37
CA ALA A 132 1.30 1.41 -25.61
C ALA A 132 1.53 2.43 -26.74
N GLN A 133 0.65 3.44 -26.87
CA GLN A 133 0.82 4.52 -27.85
C GLN A 133 2.06 5.38 -27.59
N LEU A 134 2.50 5.47 -26.33
CA LEU A 134 3.71 6.19 -25.94
C LEU A 134 5.00 5.36 -26.10
N GLY A 135 4.88 4.10 -26.51
CA GLY A 135 6.01 3.20 -26.80
C GLY A 135 6.31 2.16 -25.72
N ALA A 136 5.50 2.06 -24.66
CA ALA A 136 5.68 1.03 -23.63
C ALA A 136 5.20 -0.35 -24.11
N GLY A 137 5.83 -1.41 -23.62
CA GLY A 137 5.28 -2.76 -23.72
C GLY A 137 4.13 -2.92 -22.73
N VAL A 138 2.98 -3.42 -23.17
CA VAL A 138 1.79 -3.52 -22.31
C VAL A 138 1.20 -4.91 -22.37
N ARG A 139 0.85 -5.48 -21.22
CA ARG A 139 0.21 -6.78 -21.11
C ARG A 139 -0.82 -6.79 -20.00
N ARG A 140 -2.07 -7.14 -20.37
CA ARG A 140 -3.17 -7.35 -19.42
C ARG A 140 -3.30 -8.84 -19.13
N VAL A 141 -3.33 -9.17 -17.85
CA VAL A 141 -3.46 -10.55 -17.37
C VAL A 141 -4.38 -10.61 -16.16
N GLN A 142 -4.58 -11.81 -15.63
CA GLN A 142 -5.47 -12.04 -14.50
C GLN A 142 -4.79 -12.93 -13.47
N ASN A 143 -4.70 -12.45 -12.23
CA ASN A 143 -4.10 -13.13 -11.09
C ASN A 143 -2.67 -13.63 -11.35
N GLU A 144 -1.91 -12.94 -12.19
CA GLU A 144 -0.57 -13.41 -12.56
C GLU A 144 0.45 -12.97 -11.52
N PHE A 145 0.42 -11.69 -11.15
CA PHE A 145 1.45 -11.12 -10.29
C PHE A 145 1.16 -11.33 -8.81
N GLY A 146 -0.03 -11.80 -8.45
CA GLY A 146 -0.35 -12.20 -7.08
C GLY A 146 -0.14 -11.09 -6.05
N SER A 147 0.02 -11.47 -4.78
CA SER A 147 -0.95 -11.22 -3.70
C SER A 147 -1.29 -9.74 -3.42
N CYS A 148 -2.15 -9.14 -4.25
CA CYS A 148 -2.75 -7.79 -4.09
C CYS A 148 -1.86 -6.79 -3.32
N GLY A 149 -0.67 -6.55 -3.88
CA GLY A 149 0.32 -5.62 -3.34
C GLY A 149 0.76 -5.90 -1.90
N CYS A 150 0.91 -7.18 -1.56
CA CYS A 150 1.08 -7.74 -0.20
C CYS A 150 0.24 -7.04 0.87
N ASP A 151 -0.99 -6.71 0.47
CA ASP A 151 -2.04 -6.06 1.24
C ASP A 151 -1.68 -4.67 1.80
N VAL A 152 -1.09 -3.82 0.93
CA VAL A 152 -1.02 -2.34 1.02
C VAL A 152 -1.61 -1.77 2.31
N ILE A 153 -0.83 -1.49 3.35
CA ILE A 153 0.05 -2.39 4.14
C ILE A 153 -0.46 -2.25 5.60
N TRP A 154 -1.77 -1.98 5.81
CA TRP A 154 -2.34 -1.49 7.09
C TRP A 154 -3.87 -1.70 7.29
N GLY A 155 -4.57 -2.50 6.47
CA GLY A 155 -5.96 -2.92 6.76
C GLY A 155 -7.07 -1.85 6.68
N ASN A 156 -7.25 -1.21 5.52
CA ASN A 156 -8.53 -0.55 5.13
C ASN A 156 -8.77 -0.72 3.61
N GLY A 157 -8.80 -1.96 3.15
CA GLY A 157 -9.40 -2.30 1.85
C GLY A 157 -10.89 -2.52 1.99
#